data_AF-A0A1S4F0F2-F1
#
_entry.id   AF-A0A1S4F0F2-F1
#
_cell.length_a   1.000
_cell.length_b   1.000
_cell.length_c   1.000
_cell.angle_alpha   90.00
_cell.angle_beta   90.00
_cell.angle_gamma   90.00
#
_symmetry.space_group_name_H-M   'P 1'
#
loop_
_entity.id
_entity.type
_entity.pdbx_description
1 polymer ?
#
loop_
_entity_poly.entity_id
_entity_poly.type
_entity_poly.pdbx_seq_one_letter_code
_entity_poly.pdbx_strand_id
1 'polypeptide(L)'
;MESLICAVLLIAIRLLFIYGADSALLDHGKSRVWGPGLELADKLPLNARYFYIEPRDAQNNIISDPLKYRVLFKGRSVLGECRVKIEQIDRFDGSSLIRYKLAETCWDTEIHVLHGERHLGNSPYRFSGKLYTENCNCPQADLEEWTQQIDCPNSDPQIESDLIPFRAVNFSSLRPRIIQQYDKPGSVSLCNYVIKENQIYRTCYGRYTGFKMYMDALLLSLARKAILPDMELFVNLGDWPLVTKGGHRRTTGPYPIFSWCGSEDTFDIVMPTYDIVEATLEAMNRVTLDMLSVQRKGIPWKDKEPKAFWRGRDACRERLDLVGISQKHPDLVNASLTNFFFFRDEEKKYGPKVAYISFFDFFNYKYQINVDGTVAAYRLPYLLGGSSVVFKQDSKYYEHFYSKLEKWKEFVPIKKDLSDLVGSIEKAKTIDDTMLTIRDNAKSFVEKHLLPKSILCYYGLLFKEYAKSIVSSIQVLPNMEKVDQPTTSTSCECDLKHQNSHDEL
;
A
#
# COMPACT_ATOMS: atom_id res chain seq x y z
N MET A 1 -43.68 23.58 53.01
CA MET A 1 -42.38 22.90 52.84
C MET A 1 -42.48 21.68 51.92
N GLU A 2 -43.61 20.97 51.90
CA GLU A 2 -43.84 19.80 51.02
C GLU A 2 -43.97 20.12 49.52
N SER A 3 -44.51 21.30 49.15
CA SER A 3 -44.72 21.66 47.74
C SER A 3 -43.42 22.02 46.99
N LEU A 4 -42.39 22.51 47.71
CA LEU A 4 -41.09 22.86 47.11
C LEU A 4 -40.22 21.62 46.86
N ILE A 5 -40.34 20.59 47.70
CA ILE A 5 -39.62 19.32 47.56
C ILE A 5 -40.13 18.55 46.34
N CYS A 6 -41.44 18.58 46.07
CA CYS A 6 -42.04 17.91 44.93
C CYS A 6 -41.62 18.55 43.58
N ALA A 7 -41.52 19.88 43.53
CA ALA A 7 -41.08 20.61 42.33
C ALA A 7 -39.58 20.36 42.03
N VAL A 8 -38.73 20.30 43.05
CA VAL A 8 -37.30 20.00 42.87
C VAL A 8 -37.07 18.54 42.45
N LEU A 9 -37.86 17.59 42.97
CA LEU A 9 -37.78 16.18 42.53
C LEU A 9 -38.24 16.01 41.07
N LEU A 10 -39.31 16.70 40.65
CA LEU A 10 -39.79 16.65 39.27
C LEU A 10 -38.84 17.31 38.28
N ILE A 11 -38.14 18.38 38.68
CA ILE A 11 -37.10 19.02 37.87
C ILE A 11 -35.82 18.16 37.83
N ALA A 12 -35.43 17.51 38.93
CA ALA A 12 -34.31 16.56 38.95
C ALA A 12 -34.59 15.31 38.10
N ILE A 13 -35.82 14.78 38.15
CA ILE A 13 -36.24 13.64 37.31
C ILE A 13 -36.34 14.08 35.84
N ARG A 14 -36.83 15.28 35.52
CA ARG A 14 -36.80 15.79 34.14
C ARG A 14 -35.39 16.11 33.65
N LEU A 15 -34.47 16.57 34.52
CA LEU A 15 -33.06 16.76 34.15
C LEU A 15 -32.32 15.43 33.96
N LEU A 16 -32.70 14.37 34.69
CA LEU A 16 -32.22 13.00 34.46
C LEU A 16 -32.75 12.40 33.15
N PHE A 17 -33.97 12.75 32.73
CA PHE A 17 -34.53 12.32 31.43
C PHE A 17 -34.12 13.19 30.23
N ILE A 18 -33.59 14.40 30.45
CA ILE A 18 -33.13 15.29 29.36
C ILE A 18 -31.62 15.12 29.06
N TYR A 19 -30.87 14.43 29.93
CA TYR A 19 -29.47 14.03 29.69
C TYR A 19 -29.27 12.54 29.35
N GLY A 20 -30.36 11.84 29.02
CA GLY A 20 -30.33 10.49 28.45
C GLY A 20 -30.59 10.53 26.95
N ALA A 21 -29.78 11.24 26.18
CA ALA A 21 -29.64 10.87 24.78
C ALA A 21 -29.02 9.47 24.76
N ASP A 22 -29.69 8.50 24.14
CA ASP A 22 -29.25 7.12 23.93
C ASP A 22 -27.79 7.11 23.42
N SER A 23 -26.81 7.10 24.32
CA SER A 23 -25.48 6.60 24.00
C SER A 23 -25.67 5.10 23.90
N ALA A 24 -25.85 4.60 22.68
CA ALA A 24 -26.07 3.19 22.44
C ALA A 24 -24.98 2.39 23.18
N LEU A 25 -25.39 1.66 24.23
CA LEU A 25 -24.43 1.02 25.14
C LEU A 25 -23.67 -0.02 24.34
N LEU A 26 -22.33 0.10 24.32
CA LEU A 26 -21.45 -0.84 23.61
C LEU A 26 -21.75 -2.28 24.02
N ASP A 27 -22.06 -3.12 23.03
CA ASP A 27 -22.14 -4.55 23.17
C ASP A 27 -20.78 -5.16 22.76
N HIS A 28 -20.03 -5.57 23.78
CA HIS A 28 -18.70 -6.14 23.62
C HIS A 28 -18.67 -7.42 22.78
N GLY A 29 -19.73 -8.23 22.83
CA GLY A 29 -19.81 -9.51 22.12
C GLY A 29 -20.23 -9.35 20.66
N LYS A 30 -21.07 -8.35 20.35
CA LYS A 30 -21.46 -8.03 18.96
C LYS A 30 -20.43 -7.19 18.22
N SER A 31 -19.56 -6.49 18.94
CA SER A 31 -18.46 -5.71 18.35
C SER A 31 -17.52 -6.62 17.54
N ARG A 32 -17.19 -6.22 16.33
CA ARG A 32 -16.39 -7.02 15.40
C ARG A 32 -14.91 -6.66 15.53
N VAL A 33 -14.07 -7.67 15.52
CA VAL A 33 -12.60 -7.53 15.56
C VAL A 33 -11.99 -8.53 14.57
N TRP A 34 -11.32 -8.04 13.53
CA TRP A 34 -10.86 -8.86 12.40
C TRP A 34 -9.63 -8.26 11.71
N GLY A 35 -8.92 -9.07 10.91
CA GLY A 35 -7.83 -8.63 10.06
C GLY A 35 -6.54 -9.44 10.21
N PRO A 36 -5.59 -9.25 9.29
CA PRO A 36 -4.43 -10.15 9.14
C PRO A 36 -3.47 -10.11 10.34
N GLY A 37 -3.46 -9.02 11.10
CA GLY A 37 -2.71 -8.92 12.35
C GLY A 37 -3.27 -9.78 13.49
N LEU A 38 -4.41 -10.43 13.32
CA LEU A 38 -4.93 -11.43 14.26
C LEU A 38 -5.11 -12.79 13.57
N GLU A 39 -5.61 -12.80 12.33
CA GLU A 39 -5.91 -14.04 11.61
C GLU A 39 -4.67 -14.73 11.04
N LEU A 40 -3.60 -13.96 10.77
CA LEU A 40 -2.38 -14.42 10.11
C LEU A 40 -1.13 -13.99 10.88
N ALA A 41 -1.24 -13.67 12.17
CA ALA A 41 -0.16 -13.04 12.93
C ALA A 41 1.14 -13.88 12.98
N ASP A 42 0.99 -15.21 12.99
CA ASP A 42 2.02 -16.25 12.99
C ASP A 42 2.55 -16.61 11.59
N LYS A 43 1.77 -16.35 10.54
CA LYS A 43 2.09 -16.69 9.14
C LYS A 43 2.62 -15.52 8.31
N LEU A 44 2.23 -14.30 8.67
CA LEU A 44 2.56 -13.09 7.93
C LEU A 44 3.33 -12.10 8.82
N PRO A 45 4.67 -12.23 8.89
CA PRO A 45 5.51 -11.22 9.49
C PRO A 45 5.38 -9.90 8.73
N LEU A 46 5.07 -8.82 9.45
CA LEU A 46 5.04 -7.46 8.94
C LEU A 46 5.60 -6.52 10.00
N ASN A 47 6.20 -5.42 9.53
CA ASN A 47 6.64 -4.35 10.43
C ASN A 47 5.44 -3.69 11.11
N ALA A 48 4.39 -3.37 10.36
CA ALA A 48 3.11 -2.93 10.88
C ALA A 48 2.03 -4.00 10.63
N ARG A 49 1.81 -4.87 11.62
CA ARG A 49 0.62 -5.75 11.63
C ARG A 49 -0.59 -4.92 11.97
N TYR A 50 -1.76 -5.30 11.45
CA TYR A 50 -2.97 -4.50 11.63
C TYR A 50 -4.24 -5.33 11.70
N PHE A 51 -5.21 -4.83 12.45
CA PHE A 51 -6.56 -5.36 12.53
C PHE A 51 -7.54 -4.23 12.80
N TYR A 52 -8.83 -4.47 12.60
CA TYR A 52 -9.90 -3.51 12.75
C TYR A 52 -10.75 -3.85 13.97
N ILE A 53 -11.31 -2.81 14.58
CA ILE A 53 -12.34 -2.91 15.61
C ILE A 53 -13.54 -2.08 15.15
N GLU A 54 -14.70 -2.70 15.06
CA GLU A 54 -15.98 -2.04 14.76
C GLU A 54 -16.93 -2.25 15.96
N PRO A 55 -17.07 -1.23 16.83
CA PRO A 55 -17.95 -1.30 17.99
C PRO A 55 -19.41 -1.35 17.57
N ARG A 56 -20.19 -2.21 18.22
CA ARG A 56 -21.62 -2.34 17.97
C ARG A 56 -22.44 -2.24 19.24
N ASP A 57 -23.67 -1.74 19.13
CA ASP A 57 -24.63 -1.70 20.23
C ASP A 57 -25.40 -3.03 20.37
N ALA A 58 -26.29 -3.09 21.36
CA ALA A 58 -27.14 -4.25 21.60
C ALA A 58 -28.13 -4.54 20.45
N GLN A 59 -28.40 -3.58 19.56
CA GLN A 59 -29.22 -3.71 18.36
C GLN A 59 -28.39 -4.07 17.12
N ASN A 60 -27.08 -4.29 17.28
CA ASN A 60 -26.13 -4.59 16.22
C ASN A 60 -25.85 -3.41 15.27
N ASN A 61 -26.14 -2.17 15.65
CA ASN A 61 -25.76 -0.99 14.89
C ASN A 61 -24.30 -0.58 15.18
N ILE A 62 -23.64 0.02 14.19
CA ILE A 62 -22.27 0.54 14.36
C ILE A 62 -22.30 1.78 15.26
N ILE A 63 -21.46 1.80 16.28
CA ILE A 63 -21.26 2.98 17.13
C ILE A 63 -20.23 3.89 16.44
N SER A 64 -20.67 5.06 15.98
CA SER A 64 -19.83 5.98 15.23
C SER A 64 -18.91 6.85 16.10
N ASP A 65 -19.16 6.88 17.41
CA ASP A 65 -18.38 7.68 18.34
C ASP A 65 -16.95 7.10 18.51
N PRO A 66 -15.91 7.95 18.54
CA PRO A 66 -14.54 7.49 18.74
C PRO A 66 -14.37 6.83 20.11
N LEU A 67 -14.08 5.54 20.13
CA LEU A 67 -13.77 4.79 21.35
C LEU A 67 -12.26 4.57 21.49
N LYS A 68 -11.78 4.40 22.72
CA LYS A 68 -10.40 4.01 23.00
C LYS A 68 -10.35 2.55 23.42
N TYR A 69 -9.43 1.80 22.81
CA TYR A 69 -9.26 0.39 23.09
C TYR A 69 -7.94 0.14 23.80
N ARG A 70 -7.93 -0.83 24.73
CA ARG A 70 -6.71 -1.33 25.36
C ARG A 70 -6.34 -2.64 24.70
N VAL A 71 -5.15 -2.70 24.10
CA VAL A 71 -4.62 -3.91 23.47
C VAL A 71 -3.40 -4.36 24.25
N LEU A 72 -3.47 -5.55 24.85
CA LEU A 72 -2.40 -6.11 25.67
C LEU A 72 -1.84 -7.37 25.02
N PHE A 73 -0.52 -7.52 25.07
CA PHE A 73 0.18 -8.71 24.63
C PHE A 73 0.68 -9.45 25.86
N LYS A 74 0.32 -10.72 26.00
CA LYS A 74 0.93 -11.63 26.97
C LYS A 74 1.68 -12.69 26.20
N GLY A 75 2.96 -12.87 26.49
CA GLY A 75 3.81 -13.80 25.76
C GLY A 75 5.25 -13.61 26.16
N ARG A 76 6.10 -14.51 25.70
CA ARG A 76 7.51 -14.54 26.06
C ARG A 76 8.36 -14.10 24.88
N SER A 77 9.51 -13.52 25.16
CA SER A 77 10.54 -13.17 24.19
C SER A 77 11.93 -13.51 24.74
N VAL A 78 12.96 -13.39 23.91
CA VAL A 78 14.36 -13.54 24.36
C VAL A 78 14.78 -12.52 25.43
N LEU A 79 14.01 -11.44 25.61
CA LEU A 79 14.24 -10.40 26.61
C LEU A 79 13.27 -10.45 27.80
N GLY A 80 12.50 -11.53 27.94
CA GLY A 80 11.49 -11.71 28.99
C GLY A 80 10.08 -11.66 28.42
N GLU A 81 9.40 -10.52 28.55
CA GLU A 81 8.04 -10.33 28.02
C GLU A 81 8.05 -9.81 26.58
N CYS A 82 6.96 -10.07 25.86
CA CYS A 82 6.73 -9.50 24.54
C CYS A 82 6.61 -7.99 24.55
N ARG A 83 7.52 -7.29 23.86
CA ARG A 83 7.44 -5.83 23.72
C ARG A 83 6.83 -5.46 22.37
N VAL A 84 5.82 -4.61 22.43
CA VAL A 84 5.02 -4.23 21.27
C VAL A 84 4.76 -2.73 21.27
N LYS A 85 5.00 -2.08 20.13
CA LYS A 85 4.53 -0.72 19.87
C LYS A 85 3.15 -0.80 19.22
N ILE A 86 2.16 -0.07 19.77
CA ILE A 86 0.77 -0.11 19.29
C ILE A 86 0.31 1.32 18.96
N GLU A 87 -0.41 1.47 17.85
CA GLU A 87 -1.07 2.73 17.47
C GLU A 87 -2.52 2.43 17.05
N GLN A 88 -3.45 3.26 17.54
CA GLN A 88 -4.86 3.23 17.14
C GLN A 88 -5.14 4.40 16.19
N ILE A 89 -5.80 4.11 15.07
CA ILE A 89 -6.22 5.07 14.05
C ILE A 89 -7.75 5.00 13.94
N ASP A 90 -8.43 6.10 14.28
CA ASP A 90 -9.86 6.29 13.99
C ASP A 90 -10.04 6.51 12.47
N ARG A 91 -10.99 5.83 11.83
CA ARG A 91 -11.24 5.87 10.37
C ARG A 91 -12.46 6.68 9.98
N PHE A 92 -13.21 7.20 10.96
CA PHE A 92 -14.42 8.02 10.80
C PHE A 92 -15.61 7.32 10.10
N ASP A 93 -15.55 6.00 9.95
CA ASP A 93 -16.64 5.14 9.46
C ASP A 93 -17.25 4.29 10.60
N GLY A 94 -16.95 4.67 11.85
CA GLY A 94 -17.28 3.92 13.06
C GLY A 94 -16.27 2.84 13.42
N SER A 95 -15.30 2.51 12.54
CA SER A 95 -14.24 1.55 12.85
C SER A 95 -12.92 2.22 13.26
N SER A 96 -12.09 1.46 13.99
CA SER A 96 -10.71 1.82 14.30
C SER A 96 -9.75 0.78 13.73
N LEU A 97 -8.66 1.24 13.10
CA LEU A 97 -7.53 0.41 12.73
C LEU A 97 -6.53 0.40 13.88
N ILE A 98 -6.25 -0.78 14.43
CA ILE A 98 -5.14 -1.00 15.33
C ILE A 98 -3.98 -1.51 14.49
N ARG A 99 -2.82 -0.86 14.63
CA ARG A 99 -1.57 -1.37 14.09
C ARG A 99 -0.53 -1.56 15.17
N TYR A 100 0.28 -2.59 15.03
CA TYR A 100 1.30 -2.92 16.02
C TYR A 100 2.57 -3.48 15.39
N LYS A 101 3.69 -3.23 16.07
CA LYS A 101 5.03 -3.69 15.70
C LYS A 101 5.66 -4.43 16.88
N LEU A 102 6.08 -5.67 16.65
CA LEU A 102 6.86 -6.45 17.60
C LEU A 102 8.30 -5.95 17.62
N ALA A 103 8.88 -5.78 18.81
CA ALA A 103 10.30 -5.42 18.94
C ALA A 103 11.22 -6.63 18.69
N GLU A 104 10.77 -7.82 19.09
CA GLU A 104 11.46 -9.10 18.92
C GLU A 104 10.45 -10.23 18.66
N THR A 105 10.96 -11.42 18.31
CA THR A 105 10.09 -12.59 18.14
C THR A 105 9.45 -12.95 19.47
N CYS A 106 8.16 -13.25 19.41
CA CYS A 106 7.31 -13.60 20.54
C CYS A 106 6.84 -15.06 20.46
N TRP A 107 6.67 -15.73 21.58
CA TRP A 107 6.16 -17.11 21.66
C TRP A 107 5.09 -17.23 22.74
N ASP A 108 4.19 -18.21 22.55
CA ASP A 108 3.01 -18.44 23.40
C ASP A 108 2.20 -17.16 23.63
N THR A 109 1.87 -16.48 22.53
CA THR A 109 1.33 -15.12 22.58
C THR A 109 -0.18 -15.11 22.67
N GLU A 110 -0.72 -14.29 23.56
CA GLU A 110 -2.12 -13.90 23.63
C GLU A 110 -2.27 -12.41 23.33
N ILE A 111 -3.16 -12.06 22.41
CA ILE A 111 -3.53 -10.68 22.10
C ILE A 111 -4.91 -10.40 22.70
N HIS A 112 -4.94 -9.54 23.71
CA HIS A 112 -6.14 -9.16 24.45
C HIS A 112 -6.63 -7.81 23.93
N VAL A 113 -7.72 -7.82 23.16
CA VAL A 113 -8.43 -6.61 22.69
C VAL A 113 -9.57 -6.29 23.65
N LEU A 114 -9.51 -5.12 24.29
CA LEU A 114 -10.39 -4.73 25.40
C LEU A 114 -11.00 -3.34 25.20
N HIS A 115 -12.22 -3.15 25.70
CA HIS A 115 -12.80 -1.84 25.99
C HIS A 115 -13.10 -1.74 27.50
N GLY A 116 -12.36 -0.87 28.21
CA GLY A 116 -12.25 -0.95 29.66
C GLY A 116 -11.58 -2.27 30.08
N GLU A 117 -12.24 -3.03 30.94
CA GLU A 117 -11.78 -4.34 31.42
C GLU A 117 -12.47 -5.53 30.73
N ARG A 118 -13.27 -5.29 29.67
CA ARG A 118 -14.04 -6.33 28.97
C ARG A 118 -13.48 -6.61 27.58
N HIS A 119 -13.43 -7.90 27.23
CA HIS A 119 -12.99 -8.39 25.92
C HIS A 119 -13.97 -8.01 24.81
N LEU A 120 -13.43 -7.63 23.65
CA LEU A 120 -14.20 -7.39 22.43
C LEU A 120 -14.10 -8.58 21.46
N GLY A 121 -15.21 -8.93 20.82
CA GLY A 121 -15.26 -10.01 19.83
C GLY A 121 -14.75 -11.33 20.41
N ASN A 122 -13.85 -11.99 19.69
CA ASN A 122 -13.28 -13.29 20.06
C ASN A 122 -12.03 -13.20 20.96
N SER A 123 -11.72 -12.01 21.47
CA SER A 123 -10.60 -11.78 22.37
C SER A 123 -10.72 -12.64 23.65
N PRO A 124 -9.63 -13.25 24.16
CA PRO A 124 -8.25 -13.13 23.67
C PRO A 124 -7.94 -14.04 22.47
N TYR A 125 -7.12 -13.54 21.56
CA TYR A 125 -6.58 -14.28 20.41
C TYR A 125 -5.30 -14.99 20.83
N ARG A 126 -5.19 -16.30 20.59
CA ARG A 126 -4.12 -17.16 21.13
C ARG A 126 -3.28 -17.77 20.01
N PHE A 127 -1.96 -17.68 20.15
CA PHE A 127 -0.96 -18.21 19.22
C PHE A 127 0.02 -19.09 19.98
N SER A 128 0.00 -20.39 19.71
CA SER A 128 0.94 -21.36 20.30
C SER A 128 2.32 -21.33 19.64
N GLY A 129 2.40 -20.87 18.39
CA GLY A 129 3.65 -20.75 17.64
C GLY A 129 4.42 -19.45 17.91
N LYS A 130 5.47 -19.24 17.12
CA LYS A 130 6.28 -18.02 17.15
C LYS A 130 5.67 -16.93 16.28
N LEU A 131 5.60 -15.71 16.81
CA LEU A 131 5.27 -14.50 16.06
C LEU A 131 6.57 -13.80 15.65
N TYR A 132 7.07 -14.14 14.47
CA TYR A 132 8.31 -13.59 13.93
C TYR A 132 8.23 -12.09 13.62
N THR A 133 9.33 -11.35 13.81
CA THR A 133 9.41 -9.97 13.30
C THR A 133 9.64 -9.96 11.78
N GLU A 134 9.38 -8.81 11.14
CA GLU A 134 9.71 -8.57 9.72
C GLU A 134 11.18 -8.88 9.39
N ASN A 135 12.07 -8.72 10.37
CA ASN A 135 13.50 -8.92 10.20
C ASN A 135 13.92 -10.37 10.34
N CYS A 136 13.08 -11.28 10.86
CA CYS A 136 13.43 -12.69 11.04
C CYS A 136 13.67 -13.37 9.70
N ASN A 137 14.86 -13.89 9.45
CA ASN A 137 15.11 -14.72 8.27
C ASN A 137 14.73 -16.18 8.54
N CYS A 138 13.43 -16.45 8.48
CA CYS A 138 12.83 -17.67 9.02
C CYS A 138 11.81 -18.26 8.04
N PRO A 139 12.14 -18.48 6.75
CA PRO A 139 11.17 -18.93 5.76
C PRO A 139 10.64 -20.33 6.11
N GLN A 140 9.33 -20.45 6.33
CA GLN A 140 8.67 -21.68 6.79
C GLN A 140 7.99 -22.47 5.66
N ALA A 141 8.00 -21.97 4.44
CA ALA A 141 7.28 -22.55 3.30
C ALA A 141 7.97 -22.13 2.00
N ASP A 142 7.77 -22.91 0.92
CA ASP A 142 8.07 -22.39 -0.41
C ASP A 142 7.10 -21.27 -0.79
N LEU A 143 7.41 -20.52 -1.84
CA LEU A 143 6.60 -19.37 -2.24
C LEU A 143 5.14 -19.73 -2.54
N GLU A 144 4.89 -20.89 -3.14
CA GLU A 144 3.54 -21.33 -3.48
C GLU A 144 2.73 -21.67 -2.22
N GLU A 145 3.29 -22.50 -1.35
CA GLU A 145 2.69 -22.83 -0.05
C GLU A 145 2.48 -21.57 0.79
N TRP A 146 3.47 -20.68 0.87
CA TRP A 146 3.38 -19.43 1.64
C TRP A 146 2.23 -18.54 1.14
N THR A 147 2.10 -18.34 -0.17
CA THR A 147 0.99 -17.54 -0.73
C THR A 147 -0.38 -18.11 -0.39
N GLN A 148 -0.52 -19.44 -0.32
CA GLN A 148 -1.75 -20.10 0.12
C GLN A 148 -1.99 -19.91 1.63
N GLN A 149 -0.95 -20.08 2.46
CA GLN A 149 -1.04 -19.94 3.92
C GLN A 149 -1.49 -18.54 4.36
N ILE A 150 -1.10 -17.50 3.63
CA ILE A 150 -1.51 -16.12 3.91
C ILE A 150 -2.75 -15.68 3.11
N ASP A 151 -3.42 -16.59 2.42
CA ASP A 151 -4.66 -16.35 1.67
C ASP A 151 -4.49 -15.24 0.60
N CYS A 152 -3.48 -15.40 -0.26
CA CYS A 152 -3.32 -14.58 -1.46
C CYS A 152 -4.30 -14.99 -2.56
N PRO A 153 -4.67 -14.08 -3.48
CA PRO A 153 -5.43 -14.46 -4.66
C PRO A 153 -4.66 -15.45 -5.53
N ASN A 154 -5.38 -16.38 -6.16
CA ASN A 154 -4.78 -17.39 -7.05
C ASN A 154 -4.28 -16.80 -8.38
N SER A 155 -4.83 -15.68 -8.82
CA SER A 155 -4.40 -14.98 -10.03
C SER A 155 -4.65 -13.48 -9.96
N ASP A 156 -4.03 -12.74 -10.87
CA ASP A 156 -4.16 -11.29 -10.99
C ASP A 156 -4.19 -10.90 -12.49
N PRO A 157 -5.25 -10.23 -12.96
CA PRO A 157 -5.40 -9.88 -14.38
C PRO A 157 -4.24 -9.06 -14.95
N GLN A 158 -3.59 -8.21 -14.14
CA GLN A 158 -2.44 -7.43 -14.58
C GLN A 158 -1.22 -8.33 -14.83
N ILE A 159 -0.96 -9.26 -13.89
CA ILE A 159 0.17 -10.21 -14.00
C ILE A 159 -0.05 -11.10 -15.22
N GLU A 160 -1.26 -11.67 -15.37
CA GLU A 160 -1.60 -12.50 -16.53
C GLU A 160 -1.37 -11.74 -17.84
N SER A 161 -1.88 -10.51 -17.95
CA SER A 161 -1.70 -9.67 -19.13
C SER A 161 -0.22 -9.39 -19.45
N ASP A 162 0.56 -9.01 -18.43
CA ASP A 162 1.96 -8.61 -18.60
C ASP A 162 2.86 -9.80 -18.94
N LEU A 163 2.51 -11.02 -18.51
CA LEU A 163 3.29 -12.24 -18.80
C LEU A 163 2.93 -12.92 -20.12
N ILE A 164 1.80 -12.58 -20.77
CA ILE A 164 1.40 -13.13 -22.08
C ILE A 164 2.54 -13.11 -23.12
N PRO A 165 3.34 -12.04 -23.28
CA PRO A 165 4.41 -11.98 -24.28
C PRO A 165 5.63 -12.86 -23.94
N PHE A 166 5.74 -13.37 -22.72
CA PHE A 166 6.98 -13.95 -22.16
C PHE A 166 6.85 -15.43 -21.80
N ARG A 167 6.17 -16.25 -22.62
CA ARG A 167 5.88 -17.67 -22.28
C ARG A 167 7.10 -18.61 -22.21
N ALA A 168 8.23 -18.22 -22.81
CA ALA A 168 9.46 -19.01 -22.82
C ALA A 168 10.68 -18.08 -22.82
N VAL A 169 11.19 -17.76 -21.63
CA VAL A 169 12.32 -16.87 -21.42
C VAL A 169 13.62 -17.67 -21.34
N ASN A 170 14.51 -17.47 -22.31
CA ASN A 170 15.82 -18.12 -22.36
C ASN A 170 16.95 -17.08 -22.18
N PHE A 171 17.43 -16.94 -20.95
CA PHE A 171 18.44 -15.94 -20.60
C PHE A 171 19.81 -16.20 -21.21
N SER A 172 20.15 -17.43 -21.57
CA SER A 172 21.38 -17.72 -22.32
C SER A 172 21.45 -16.94 -23.63
N SER A 173 20.29 -16.65 -24.25
CA SER A 173 20.19 -15.86 -25.47
C SER A 173 19.79 -14.40 -25.25
N LEU A 174 18.89 -14.14 -24.30
CA LEU A 174 18.30 -12.82 -24.10
C LEU A 174 19.23 -11.88 -23.33
N ARG A 175 19.95 -12.40 -22.33
CA ARG A 175 20.76 -11.58 -21.40
C ARG A 175 21.77 -10.69 -22.12
N PRO A 176 22.62 -11.19 -23.06
CA PRO A 176 23.57 -10.32 -23.75
C PRO A 176 22.89 -9.23 -24.58
N ARG A 177 21.70 -9.52 -25.14
CA ARG A 177 20.95 -8.56 -25.95
C ARG A 177 20.28 -7.49 -25.10
N ILE A 178 19.74 -7.85 -23.93
CA ILE A 178 19.18 -6.90 -22.96
C ILE A 178 20.27 -5.93 -22.50
N ILE A 179 21.43 -6.46 -22.10
CA ILE A 179 22.58 -5.64 -21.68
C ILE A 179 23.03 -4.72 -22.82
N GLN A 180 23.22 -5.25 -24.03
CA GLN A 180 23.61 -4.45 -25.19
C GLN A 180 22.60 -3.32 -25.50
N GLN A 181 21.31 -3.58 -25.32
CA GLN A 181 20.24 -2.62 -25.61
C GLN A 181 20.16 -1.51 -24.54
N TYR A 182 20.34 -1.85 -23.27
CA TYR A 182 19.95 -1.00 -22.14
C TYR A 182 21.07 -0.62 -21.17
N ASP A 183 22.27 -1.17 -21.30
CA ASP A 183 23.45 -0.61 -20.64
C ASP A 183 23.88 0.68 -21.37
N LYS A 184 23.12 1.74 -21.13
CA LYS A 184 23.30 3.07 -21.71
C LYS A 184 23.54 4.06 -20.56
N PRO A 185 24.81 4.25 -20.14
CA PRO A 185 25.15 5.13 -19.04
C PRO A 185 24.55 6.53 -19.20
N GLY A 186 23.79 6.97 -18.21
CA GLY A 186 23.13 8.29 -18.20
C GLY A 186 21.73 8.34 -18.83
N SER A 187 21.27 7.26 -19.47
CA SER A 187 19.91 7.18 -20.05
C SER A 187 19.04 6.13 -19.39
N VAL A 188 19.61 4.97 -19.06
CA VAL A 188 18.89 3.86 -18.45
C VAL A 188 19.66 3.36 -17.23
N SER A 189 18.90 2.97 -16.21
CA SER A 189 19.41 2.30 -15.01
C SER A 189 18.71 0.96 -14.89
N LEU A 190 19.48 -0.13 -14.90
CA LEU A 190 18.95 -1.48 -14.99
C LEU A 190 19.73 -2.40 -14.05
N CYS A 191 19.07 -3.35 -13.40
CA CYS A 191 19.76 -4.42 -12.67
C CYS A 191 19.29 -5.78 -13.13
N ASN A 192 20.24 -6.70 -13.33
CA ASN A 192 20.00 -8.11 -13.51
C ASN A 192 20.11 -8.78 -12.14
N TYR A 193 19.00 -9.35 -11.66
CA TYR A 193 18.94 -10.12 -10.43
C TYR A 193 18.89 -11.62 -10.74
N VAL A 194 19.58 -12.41 -9.92
CA VAL A 194 19.47 -13.86 -9.87
C VAL A 194 19.10 -14.25 -8.44
N ILE A 195 17.97 -14.94 -8.29
CA ILE A 195 17.64 -15.66 -7.07
C ILE A 195 18.03 -17.12 -7.30
N LYS A 196 18.89 -17.66 -6.43
CA LYS A 196 19.36 -19.04 -6.48
C LYS A 196 19.43 -19.59 -5.07
N GLU A 197 18.74 -20.69 -4.79
CA GLU A 197 18.72 -21.34 -3.47
C GLU A 197 18.35 -20.35 -2.35
N ASN A 198 17.31 -19.54 -2.62
CA ASN A 198 16.83 -18.46 -1.74
C ASN A 198 17.88 -17.37 -1.40
N GLN A 199 18.99 -17.30 -2.15
CA GLN A 199 19.99 -16.24 -2.07
C GLN A 199 19.87 -15.30 -3.27
N ILE A 200 20.11 -14.01 -3.04
CA ILE A 200 19.93 -12.96 -4.04
C ILE A 200 21.28 -12.45 -4.49
N TYR A 201 21.45 -12.36 -5.80
CA TYR A 201 22.63 -11.86 -6.48
C TYR A 201 22.21 -10.82 -7.51
N ARG A 202 23.06 -9.83 -7.78
CA ARG A 202 22.75 -8.82 -8.81
C ARG A 202 23.98 -8.27 -9.52
N THR A 203 23.76 -7.74 -10.72
CA THR A 203 24.67 -6.83 -11.41
C THR A 203 23.87 -5.69 -12.00
N CYS A 204 24.32 -4.46 -11.81
CA CYS A 204 23.61 -3.27 -12.29
C CYS A 204 24.39 -2.55 -13.39
N TYR A 205 23.64 -2.02 -14.35
CA TYR A 205 24.08 -1.38 -15.57
C TYR A 205 23.57 0.07 -15.60
N GLY A 206 24.33 0.96 -16.23
CA GLY A 206 24.08 2.41 -16.22
C GLY A 206 24.77 3.17 -15.08
N ARG A 207 24.56 4.50 -15.07
CA ARG A 207 25.29 5.44 -14.19
C ARG A 207 24.67 5.61 -12.80
N TYR A 208 23.34 5.55 -12.70
CA TYR A 208 22.59 5.89 -11.48
C TYR A 208 21.71 4.73 -11.02
N THR A 209 22.30 3.79 -10.27
CA THR A 209 21.62 2.55 -9.86
C THR A 209 21.22 2.56 -8.38
N GLY A 210 21.07 3.74 -7.76
CA GLY A 210 20.78 3.88 -6.33
C GLY A 210 19.46 3.24 -5.91
N PHE A 211 18.44 3.33 -6.77
CA PHE A 211 17.09 2.81 -6.50
C PHE A 211 17.03 1.27 -6.40
N LYS A 212 18.13 0.56 -6.72
CA LYS A 212 18.24 -0.89 -6.45
C LYS A 212 17.91 -1.24 -5.00
N MET A 213 18.21 -0.34 -4.06
CA MET A 213 17.93 -0.53 -2.63
C MET A 213 16.48 -0.92 -2.32
N TYR A 214 15.52 -0.45 -3.13
CA TYR A 214 14.10 -0.79 -2.95
C TYR A 214 13.78 -2.21 -3.40
N MET A 215 14.33 -2.62 -4.54
CA MET A 215 14.18 -3.99 -5.03
C MET A 215 14.92 -4.99 -4.11
N ASP A 216 16.08 -4.60 -3.60
CA ASP A 216 16.84 -5.38 -2.64
C ASP A 216 16.04 -5.62 -1.35
N ALA A 217 15.49 -4.54 -0.77
CA ALA A 217 14.71 -4.62 0.45
C ALA A 217 13.50 -5.54 0.29
N LEU A 218 12.82 -5.46 -0.85
CA LEU A 218 11.70 -6.34 -1.20
C LEU A 218 12.13 -7.81 -1.33
N LEU A 219 13.13 -8.10 -2.16
CA LEU A 219 13.57 -9.48 -2.41
C LEU A 219 14.05 -10.12 -1.11
N LEU A 220 14.83 -9.40 -0.31
CA LEU A 220 15.26 -9.86 1.01
C LEU A 220 14.06 -10.08 1.94
N SER A 221 13.07 -9.18 1.94
CA SER A 221 11.85 -9.31 2.74
C SER A 221 11.04 -10.55 2.39
N LEU A 222 10.91 -10.87 1.11
CA LEU A 222 10.20 -12.08 0.67
C LEU A 222 11.01 -13.35 0.98
N ALA A 223 12.33 -13.34 0.75
CA ALA A 223 13.21 -14.47 1.06
C ALA A 223 13.25 -14.83 2.56
N ARG A 224 12.93 -13.87 3.43
CA ARG A 224 12.76 -14.08 4.88
C ARG A 224 11.44 -14.79 5.25
N LYS A 225 10.43 -14.68 4.40
CA LYS A 225 9.06 -15.20 4.63
C LYS A 225 8.81 -16.53 3.93
N ALA A 226 9.40 -16.70 2.75
CA ALA A 226 9.23 -17.87 1.92
C ALA A 226 10.54 -18.24 1.20
N ILE A 227 10.68 -19.50 0.83
CA ILE A 227 11.74 -19.97 -0.07
C ILE A 227 11.34 -19.55 -1.49
N LEU A 228 12.04 -18.57 -2.04
CA LEU A 228 11.81 -18.07 -3.40
C LEU A 228 12.26 -19.09 -4.46
N PRO A 229 11.55 -19.21 -5.60
CA PRO A 229 12.00 -20.05 -6.69
C PRO A 229 13.30 -19.51 -7.30
N ASP A 230 14.10 -20.41 -7.85
CA ASP A 230 15.25 -20.02 -8.66
C ASP A 230 14.75 -19.25 -9.90
N MET A 231 15.21 -18.01 -10.07
CA MET A 231 14.80 -17.17 -11.20
C MET A 231 15.83 -16.09 -11.52
N GLU A 232 15.82 -15.64 -12.77
CA GLU A 232 16.58 -14.47 -13.23
C GLU A 232 15.61 -13.42 -13.75
N LEU A 233 15.83 -12.15 -13.39
CA LEU A 233 15.01 -11.04 -13.85
C LEU A 233 15.84 -9.79 -14.11
N PHE A 234 15.32 -8.94 -15.00
CA PHE A 234 15.85 -7.61 -15.26
C PHE A 234 14.89 -6.55 -14.74
N VAL A 235 15.37 -5.67 -13.88
CA VAL A 235 14.58 -4.64 -13.21
C VAL A 235 15.05 -3.26 -13.68
N ASN A 236 14.15 -2.53 -14.32
CA ASN A 236 14.33 -1.12 -14.62
C ASN A 236 14.24 -0.30 -13.33
N LEU A 237 15.25 0.54 -13.10
CA LEU A 237 15.34 1.42 -11.93
C LEU A 237 14.99 2.88 -12.25
N GLY A 238 14.60 3.18 -13.49
CA GLY A 238 14.15 4.50 -13.91
C GLY A 238 12.62 4.64 -13.88
N ASP A 239 12.15 5.89 -13.99
CA ASP A 239 10.71 6.19 -14.03
C ASP A 239 10.04 5.62 -15.29
N TRP A 240 10.67 5.78 -16.46
CA TRP A 240 10.08 5.46 -17.76
C TRP A 240 10.10 3.95 -18.05
N PRO A 241 8.97 3.35 -18.50
CA PRO A 241 9.00 1.99 -19.06
C PRO A 241 9.86 1.93 -20.32
N LEU A 242 10.49 0.78 -20.57
CA LEU A 242 11.57 0.64 -21.56
C LEU A 242 11.17 -0.10 -22.83
N VAL A 243 10.26 -1.08 -22.74
CA VAL A 243 10.06 -2.09 -23.80
C VAL A 243 8.95 -1.65 -24.74
N THR A 244 9.24 -0.72 -25.65
CA THR A 244 8.26 -0.12 -26.58
C THR A 244 7.59 -1.14 -27.52
N LYS A 245 6.26 -1.03 -27.67
CA LYS A 245 5.46 -1.72 -28.69
C LYS A 245 5.75 -1.12 -30.08
N GLY A 246 5.80 -1.97 -31.11
CA GLY A 246 5.81 -1.52 -32.51
C GLY A 246 7.12 -0.90 -33.04
N GLY A 247 8.25 -1.03 -32.34
CA GLY A 247 9.55 -0.52 -32.82
C GLY A 247 10.05 -1.14 -34.13
N HIS A 248 10.98 -0.44 -34.80
CA HIS A 248 11.57 -0.79 -36.11
C HIS A 248 12.31 -2.14 -36.17
N ARG A 249 12.49 -2.83 -35.03
CA ARG A 249 13.15 -4.14 -34.94
C ARG A 249 12.19 -5.18 -34.34
N ARG A 250 11.28 -5.69 -35.17
CA ARG A 250 10.36 -6.80 -34.84
C ARG A 250 11.05 -8.17 -34.69
N THR A 251 12.35 -8.27 -34.94
CA THR A 251 13.03 -9.56 -35.15
C THR A 251 13.43 -10.31 -33.88
N THR A 252 13.32 -9.72 -32.67
CA THR A 252 13.83 -10.34 -31.43
C THR A 252 12.78 -10.56 -30.32
N GLY A 253 11.51 -10.24 -30.55
CA GLY A 253 10.48 -10.26 -29.48
C GLY A 253 10.73 -9.20 -28.39
N PRO A 254 9.77 -8.97 -27.47
CA PRO A 254 9.98 -8.07 -26.35
C PRO A 254 10.95 -8.65 -25.31
N TYR A 255 11.60 -7.78 -24.53
CA TYR A 255 12.46 -8.19 -23.41
C TYR A 255 11.65 -8.21 -22.09
N PRO A 256 11.79 -9.25 -21.25
CA PRO A 256 11.09 -9.32 -19.96
C PRO A 256 11.75 -8.38 -18.93
N ILE A 257 11.35 -7.12 -18.94
CA ILE A 257 11.85 -6.09 -18.02
C ILE A 257 10.74 -5.71 -17.05
N PHE A 258 11.06 -5.75 -15.76
CA PHE A 258 10.20 -5.34 -14.67
C PHE A 258 10.34 -3.83 -14.45
N SER A 259 9.20 -3.13 -14.38
CA SER A 259 9.16 -1.67 -14.18
C SER A 259 8.10 -1.30 -13.15
N TRP A 260 8.32 -0.21 -12.41
CA TRP A 260 7.33 0.32 -11.46
C TRP A 260 6.14 1.00 -12.12
N CYS A 261 6.26 1.37 -13.40
CA CYS A 261 5.19 1.94 -14.19
C CYS A 261 5.19 1.33 -15.59
N GLY A 262 4.00 0.99 -16.09
CA GLY A 262 3.78 0.59 -17.47
C GLY A 262 3.15 1.71 -18.29
N SER A 263 3.10 1.50 -19.61
CA SER A 263 2.35 2.35 -20.53
C SER A 263 1.61 1.51 -21.56
N GLU A 264 0.50 2.03 -22.10
CA GLU A 264 -0.20 1.45 -23.24
C GLU A 264 0.74 1.16 -24.43
N ASP A 265 1.85 1.90 -24.52
CA ASP A 265 2.88 1.80 -25.55
C ASP A 265 4.01 0.80 -25.23
N THR A 266 3.98 0.07 -24.11
CA THR A 266 5.11 -0.77 -23.66
C THR A 266 4.70 -2.18 -23.21
N PHE A 267 5.66 -3.11 -23.22
CA PHE A 267 5.51 -4.51 -22.77
C PHE A 267 6.15 -4.78 -21.40
N ASP A 268 6.60 -3.75 -20.68
CA ASP A 268 7.18 -3.90 -19.35
C ASP A 268 6.24 -4.67 -18.40
N ILE A 269 6.82 -5.56 -17.60
CA ILE A 269 6.12 -6.31 -16.56
C ILE A 269 5.94 -5.38 -15.36
N VAL A 270 4.71 -4.97 -15.07
CA VAL A 270 4.48 -3.95 -14.04
C VAL A 270 4.43 -4.57 -12.66
N MET A 271 5.13 -3.96 -11.71
CA MET A 271 5.15 -4.35 -10.31
C MET A 271 4.76 -3.18 -9.40
N PRO A 272 4.38 -3.43 -8.13
CA PRO A 272 4.15 -2.37 -7.15
C PRO A 272 5.35 -1.42 -7.08
N THR A 273 5.07 -0.14 -6.91
CA THR A 273 6.10 0.91 -6.99
C THR A 273 7.06 0.82 -5.80
N TYR A 274 8.28 1.34 -5.95
CA TYR A 274 9.21 1.42 -4.83
C TYR A 274 8.63 2.20 -3.63
N ASP A 275 7.76 3.17 -3.89
CA ASP A 275 7.13 4.04 -2.89
C ASP A 275 6.16 3.25 -1.99
N ILE A 276 5.25 2.48 -2.58
CA ILE A 276 4.30 1.65 -1.81
C ILE A 276 4.99 0.43 -1.18
N VAL A 277 6.07 -0.07 -1.77
CA VAL A 277 6.91 -1.11 -1.17
C VAL A 277 7.64 -0.58 0.06
N GLU A 278 8.29 0.58 -0.05
CA GLU A 278 8.93 1.23 1.10
C GLU A 278 7.91 1.50 2.20
N ALA A 279 6.74 2.05 1.86
CA ALA A 279 5.66 2.27 2.81
C ALA A 279 5.16 0.96 3.46
N THR A 280 5.13 -0.15 2.73
CA THR A 280 4.74 -1.46 3.24
C THR A 280 5.78 -2.02 4.22
N LEU A 281 7.06 -1.98 3.82
CA LEU A 281 8.14 -2.58 4.59
C LEU A 281 8.56 -1.71 5.78
N GLU A 282 8.36 -0.40 5.74
CA GLU A 282 8.89 0.55 6.74
C GLU A 282 7.80 1.24 7.58
N ALA A 283 6.53 0.83 7.42
CA ALA A 283 5.43 1.29 8.26
C ALA A 283 5.73 1.06 9.76
N MET A 284 5.43 2.06 10.58
CA MET A 284 5.78 2.10 12.02
C MET A 284 7.29 1.99 12.33
N ASN A 285 8.16 2.08 11.32
CA ASN A 285 9.60 2.25 11.48
C ASN A 285 9.99 3.70 11.17
N ARG A 286 10.54 3.95 9.96
CA ARG A 286 10.93 5.28 9.49
C ARG A 286 9.89 5.95 8.59
N VAL A 287 8.90 5.21 8.09
CA VAL A 287 7.81 5.75 7.27
C VAL A 287 6.59 6.04 8.13
N THR A 288 6.11 7.28 8.05
CA THR A 288 4.90 7.76 8.75
C THR A 288 3.67 7.81 7.86
N LEU A 289 3.85 8.04 6.55
CA LEU A 289 2.82 8.00 5.53
C LEU A 289 2.86 6.63 4.82
N ASP A 290 1.97 5.76 5.25
CA ASP A 290 1.74 4.43 4.70
C ASP A 290 0.24 4.17 4.47
N MET A 291 -0.09 3.06 3.80
CA MET A 291 -1.45 2.68 3.43
C MET A 291 -2.38 2.40 4.62
N LEU A 292 -1.85 2.17 5.83
CA LEU A 292 -2.62 2.06 7.05
C LEU A 292 -2.84 3.46 7.67
N SER A 293 -1.80 4.29 7.67
CA SER A 293 -1.84 5.64 8.25
C SER A 293 -2.76 6.60 7.50
N VAL A 294 -2.84 6.49 6.16
CA VAL A 294 -3.59 7.42 5.29
C VAL A 294 -5.10 7.34 5.50
N GLN A 295 -5.56 6.21 6.05
CA GLN A 295 -6.96 5.97 6.41
C GLN A 295 -7.39 6.71 7.68
N ARG A 296 -6.49 7.46 8.31
CA ARG A 296 -6.77 8.27 9.49
C ARG A 296 -7.90 9.26 9.25
N LYS A 297 -8.72 9.43 10.28
CA LYS A 297 -9.70 10.50 10.41
C LYS A 297 -9.05 11.87 10.21
N GLY A 298 -9.46 12.53 9.13
CA GLY A 298 -9.27 13.96 8.92
C GLY A 298 -10.50 14.74 9.38
N ILE A 299 -10.73 15.86 8.70
CA ILE A 299 -11.93 16.70 8.88
C ILE A 299 -13.19 15.94 8.38
N PRO A 300 -14.32 15.98 9.11
CA PRO A 300 -15.59 15.43 8.63
C PRO A 300 -15.98 15.95 7.25
N TRP A 301 -16.61 15.13 6.42
CA TRP A 301 -16.93 15.50 5.03
C TRP A 301 -17.68 16.83 4.88
N LYS A 302 -18.66 17.08 5.75
CA LYS A 302 -19.45 18.32 5.79
C LYS A 302 -18.62 19.58 6.07
N ASP A 303 -17.48 19.42 6.75
CA ASP A 303 -16.61 20.51 7.20
C ASP A 303 -15.39 20.68 6.27
N LYS A 304 -15.23 19.82 5.26
CA LYS A 304 -14.16 19.94 4.25
C LYS A 304 -14.43 21.11 3.30
N GLU A 305 -13.36 21.73 2.86
CA GLU A 305 -13.38 22.75 1.81
C GLU A 305 -13.96 22.17 0.51
N PRO A 306 -15.03 22.74 -0.06
CA PRO A 306 -15.70 22.23 -1.26
C PRO A 306 -14.95 22.63 -2.55
N LYS A 307 -13.63 22.47 -2.54
CA LYS A 307 -12.71 22.76 -3.63
C LYS A 307 -11.92 21.53 -4.01
N ALA A 308 -11.47 21.49 -5.26
CA ALA A 308 -10.47 20.54 -5.69
C ALA A 308 -9.07 21.00 -5.29
N PHE A 309 -8.21 20.06 -4.94
CA PHE A 309 -6.92 20.34 -4.35
C PHE A 309 -5.78 19.58 -5.03
N TRP A 310 -4.64 20.25 -5.18
CA TRP A 310 -3.40 19.66 -5.67
C TRP A 310 -2.16 20.42 -5.22
N ARG A 311 -1.09 19.70 -4.88
CA ARG A 311 0.27 20.24 -4.71
C ARG A 311 1.28 19.29 -5.33
N GLY A 312 2.27 19.83 -6.02
CA GLY A 312 3.35 19.03 -6.58
C GLY A 312 4.34 19.84 -7.40
N ARG A 313 5.32 19.15 -7.99
CA ARG A 313 6.30 19.73 -8.91
C ARG A 313 5.79 19.75 -10.35
N ASP A 314 6.44 20.58 -11.17
CA ASP A 314 6.23 20.84 -12.59
C ASP A 314 6.67 19.69 -13.52
N ALA A 315 6.29 18.45 -13.22
CA ALA A 315 6.82 17.27 -13.92
C ALA A 315 6.33 17.08 -15.37
N CYS A 316 5.22 17.72 -15.76
CA CYS A 316 4.63 17.66 -17.09
C CYS A 316 3.81 18.93 -17.37
N ARG A 317 3.45 19.17 -18.63
CA ARG A 317 2.71 20.36 -19.06
C ARG A 317 1.33 20.43 -18.41
N GLU A 318 0.66 19.30 -18.27
CA GLU A 318 -0.69 19.20 -17.72
C GLU A 318 -0.76 19.68 -16.26
N ARG A 319 0.34 19.60 -15.51
CA ARG A 319 0.42 20.19 -14.15
C ARG A 319 0.52 21.72 -14.16
N LEU A 320 1.16 22.31 -15.16
CA LEU A 320 1.15 23.77 -15.35
C LEU A 320 -0.25 24.22 -15.77
N ASP A 321 -0.89 23.48 -16.67
CA ASP A 321 -2.26 23.79 -17.10
C ASP A 321 -3.25 23.71 -15.94
N LEU A 322 -3.11 22.72 -15.05
CA LEU A 322 -3.87 22.64 -13.80
C LEU A 322 -3.72 23.90 -12.94
N VAL A 323 -2.50 24.41 -12.79
CA VAL A 323 -2.24 25.64 -12.03
C VAL A 323 -2.86 26.85 -12.73
N GLY A 324 -2.79 26.90 -14.07
CA GLY A 324 -3.49 27.92 -14.86
C GLY A 324 -5.01 27.87 -14.69
N ILE A 325 -5.60 26.68 -14.58
CA ILE A 325 -7.03 26.50 -14.24
C ILE A 325 -7.30 27.02 -12.83
N SER A 326 -6.44 26.72 -11.85
CA SER A 326 -6.61 27.21 -10.47
C SER A 326 -6.52 28.73 -10.34
N GLN A 327 -5.63 29.38 -11.10
CA GLN A 327 -5.54 30.84 -11.14
C GLN A 327 -6.81 31.50 -11.70
N LYS A 328 -7.46 30.86 -12.69
CA LYS A 328 -8.71 31.35 -13.30
C LYS A 328 -9.95 31.02 -12.47
N HIS A 329 -9.92 29.93 -11.71
CA HIS A 329 -11.05 29.41 -10.92
C HIS A 329 -10.64 29.15 -9.44
N PRO A 330 -10.14 30.17 -8.71
CA PRO A 330 -9.63 29.99 -7.35
C PRO A 330 -10.71 29.57 -6.33
N ASP A 331 -11.98 29.80 -6.66
CA ASP A 331 -13.13 29.37 -5.85
C ASP A 331 -13.47 27.88 -6.01
N LEU A 332 -12.96 27.23 -7.05
CA LEU A 332 -13.20 25.82 -7.35
C LEU A 332 -11.97 24.96 -7.18
N VAL A 333 -10.79 25.48 -7.52
CA VAL A 333 -9.53 24.71 -7.54
C VAL A 333 -8.46 25.45 -6.77
N ASN A 334 -7.83 24.74 -5.84
CA ASN A 334 -6.62 25.15 -5.14
C ASN A 334 -5.45 24.26 -5.57
N ALA A 335 -4.75 24.65 -6.64
CA ALA A 335 -3.58 23.95 -7.16
C ALA A 335 -2.37 24.89 -7.24
N SER A 336 -1.20 24.42 -6.79
CA SER A 336 0.02 25.22 -6.82
C SER A 336 1.26 24.34 -6.94
N LEU A 337 2.31 24.90 -7.55
CA LEU A 337 3.59 24.22 -7.72
C LEU A 337 4.47 24.38 -6.48
N THR A 338 5.08 23.29 -6.01
CA THR A 338 6.03 23.35 -4.88
C THR A 338 7.46 23.62 -5.33
N ASN A 339 7.76 23.33 -6.60
CA ASN A 339 9.06 23.58 -7.19
C ASN A 339 8.97 23.66 -8.73
N PHE A 340 9.89 24.39 -9.34
CA PHE A 340 10.10 24.47 -10.79
C PHE A 340 11.45 23.85 -11.15
N PHE A 341 11.44 22.62 -11.65
CA PHE A 341 12.63 21.90 -12.05
C PHE A 341 12.73 21.73 -13.57
N PHE A 342 11.62 21.39 -14.24
CA PHE A 342 11.55 21.10 -15.67
C PHE A 342 11.14 22.33 -16.51
N PHE A 343 10.38 23.25 -15.94
CA PHE A 343 9.85 24.47 -16.58
C PHE A 343 10.28 25.73 -15.82
N ARG A 344 11.58 25.83 -15.52
CA ARG A 344 12.17 26.91 -14.70
C ARG A 344 11.81 28.32 -15.19
N ASP A 345 11.77 28.50 -16.51
CA ASP A 345 11.50 29.80 -17.14
C ASP A 345 10.02 30.23 -17.06
N GLU A 346 9.12 29.33 -16.65
CA GLU A 346 7.68 29.60 -16.59
C GLU A 346 7.18 29.94 -15.18
N GLU A 347 8.07 30.07 -14.18
CA GLU A 347 7.70 30.45 -12.81
C GLU A 347 6.96 31.79 -12.74
N LYS A 348 7.31 32.76 -13.61
CA LYS A 348 6.59 34.04 -13.66
C LYS A 348 5.10 33.90 -14.01
N LYS A 349 4.74 32.85 -14.74
CA LYS A 349 3.38 32.60 -15.23
C LYS A 349 2.59 31.69 -14.27
N TYR A 350 3.22 30.61 -13.80
CA TYR A 350 2.54 29.57 -13.01
C TYR A 350 2.93 29.57 -11.53
N GLY A 351 3.79 30.49 -11.11
CA GLY A 351 4.19 30.67 -9.72
C GLY A 351 3.25 31.60 -8.94
N PRO A 352 3.67 32.01 -7.73
CA PRO A 352 4.93 31.63 -7.07
C PRO A 352 4.93 30.16 -6.63
N LYS A 353 6.12 29.60 -6.38
CA LYS A 353 6.22 28.31 -5.67
C LYS A 353 5.66 28.41 -4.26
N VAL A 354 5.03 27.34 -3.79
CA VAL A 354 4.51 27.24 -2.41
C VAL A 354 5.26 26.18 -1.61
N ALA A 355 5.21 26.28 -0.28
CA ALA A 355 5.79 25.26 0.58
C ALA A 355 5.09 23.90 0.40
N TYR A 356 5.83 22.83 0.68
CA TYR A 356 5.23 21.52 0.87
C TYR A 356 4.23 21.56 2.03
N ILE A 357 3.14 20.81 1.91
CA ILE A 357 2.19 20.60 3.00
C ILE A 357 2.16 19.12 3.36
N SER A 358 1.72 18.81 4.58
CA SER A 358 1.50 17.43 4.99
C SER A 358 0.51 16.75 4.05
N PHE A 359 0.79 15.50 3.68
CA PHE A 359 -0.14 14.74 2.84
C PHE A 359 -1.49 14.53 3.53
N PHE A 360 -1.52 14.48 4.86
CA PHE A 360 -2.78 14.41 5.61
C PHE A 360 -3.65 15.67 5.44
N ASP A 361 -3.03 16.84 5.23
CA ASP A 361 -3.75 18.11 5.05
C ASP A 361 -4.38 18.24 3.65
N PHE A 362 -3.96 17.40 2.69
CA PHE A 362 -4.66 17.31 1.39
C PHE A 362 -6.14 17.00 1.61
N PHE A 363 -6.42 16.14 2.59
CA PHE A 363 -7.79 15.69 2.88
C PHE A 363 -8.64 16.71 3.62
N ASN A 364 -8.17 17.94 3.84
CA ASN A 364 -9.03 19.06 4.26
C ASN A 364 -9.95 19.54 3.13
N TYR A 365 -9.71 19.09 1.90
CA TYR A 365 -10.48 19.41 0.70
C TYR A 365 -11.30 18.21 0.22
N LYS A 366 -12.52 18.46 -0.29
CA LYS A 366 -13.42 17.39 -0.75
C LYS A 366 -12.87 16.61 -1.95
N TYR A 367 -12.17 17.27 -2.87
CA TYR A 367 -11.76 16.68 -4.15
C TYR A 367 -10.24 16.71 -4.32
N GLN A 368 -9.62 15.58 -4.63
CA GLN A 368 -8.19 15.44 -4.84
C GLN A 368 -7.90 15.21 -6.31
N ILE A 369 -7.10 16.07 -6.93
CA ILE A 369 -6.76 15.91 -8.35
C ILE A 369 -5.53 15.00 -8.44
N ASN A 370 -5.58 13.98 -9.27
CA ASN A 370 -4.44 13.14 -9.59
C ASN A 370 -4.04 13.32 -11.07
N VAL A 371 -3.05 14.17 -11.28
CA VAL A 371 -2.38 14.40 -12.58
C VAL A 371 -1.04 13.68 -12.55
N ASP A 372 -0.76 12.94 -13.62
CA ASP A 372 0.51 12.23 -13.79
C ASP A 372 1.71 13.18 -13.74
N GLY A 373 2.88 12.62 -13.47
CA GLY A 373 4.14 13.37 -13.47
C GLY A 373 4.93 13.09 -14.74
N THR A 374 6.19 12.69 -14.54
CA THR A 374 6.96 12.01 -15.58
C THR A 374 6.17 10.79 -16.06
N VAL A 375 5.79 9.91 -15.13
CA VAL A 375 4.94 8.75 -15.38
C VAL A 375 3.70 8.79 -14.45
N ALA A 376 3.02 7.66 -14.28
CA ALA A 376 1.92 7.51 -13.33
C ALA A 376 2.28 8.11 -11.96
N ALA A 377 1.36 8.88 -11.38
CA ALA A 377 1.63 9.52 -10.11
C ALA A 377 1.45 8.55 -8.93
N TYR A 378 2.57 8.11 -8.32
CA TYR A 378 2.62 7.16 -7.20
C TYR A 378 1.89 7.63 -5.91
N ARG A 379 1.36 8.85 -5.90
CA ARG A 379 0.47 9.32 -4.83
C ARG A 379 -0.96 8.76 -4.93
N LEU A 380 -1.37 8.25 -6.09
CA LEU A 380 -2.74 7.78 -6.30
C LEU A 380 -3.21 6.76 -5.25
N PRO A 381 -2.44 5.71 -4.87
CA PRO A 381 -2.89 4.77 -3.85
C PRO A 381 -3.23 5.47 -2.53
N TYR A 382 -2.42 6.44 -2.10
CA TYR A 382 -2.67 7.21 -0.88
C TYR A 382 -3.86 8.16 -1.01
N LEU A 383 -4.06 8.78 -2.17
CA LEU A 383 -5.25 9.61 -2.42
C LEU A 383 -6.54 8.79 -2.34
N LEU A 384 -6.54 7.58 -2.92
CA LEU A 384 -7.68 6.65 -2.85
C LEU A 384 -7.96 6.17 -1.42
N GLY A 385 -6.90 5.95 -0.63
CA GLY A 385 -7.02 5.48 0.76
C GLY A 385 -7.41 6.57 1.77
N GLY A 386 -7.39 7.83 1.33
CA GLY A 386 -7.73 8.98 2.17
C GLY A 386 -9.22 9.24 2.32
N SER A 387 -9.57 10.42 2.83
CA SER A 387 -10.96 10.78 3.15
C SER A 387 -11.67 11.67 2.13
N SER A 388 -11.12 11.78 0.91
CA SER A 388 -11.60 12.68 -0.14
C SER A 388 -11.80 11.96 -1.48
N VAL A 389 -12.54 12.55 -2.41
CA VAL A 389 -12.83 11.94 -3.72
C VAL A 389 -11.69 12.22 -4.68
N VAL A 390 -11.23 11.19 -5.40
CA VAL A 390 -10.17 11.35 -6.39
C VAL A 390 -10.73 11.69 -7.77
N PHE A 391 -10.17 12.73 -8.37
CA PHE A 391 -10.36 13.13 -9.76
C PHE A 391 -9.10 12.72 -10.53
N LYS A 392 -9.16 11.62 -11.27
CA LYS A 392 -7.99 11.04 -11.93
C LYS A 392 -7.99 11.43 -13.41
N GLN A 393 -6.89 12.05 -13.83
CA GLN A 393 -6.61 12.33 -15.23
C GLN A 393 -6.48 11.03 -16.04
N ASP A 394 -7.07 11.02 -17.23
CA ASP A 394 -6.89 10.00 -18.24
C ASP A 394 -5.45 10.05 -18.77
N SER A 395 -4.77 8.91 -18.75
CA SER A 395 -3.36 8.80 -19.06
C SER A 395 -3.04 7.41 -19.57
N LYS A 396 -2.05 7.35 -20.46
CA LYS A 396 -1.49 6.10 -20.97
C LYS A 396 -0.60 5.37 -19.97
N TYR A 397 -0.21 6.01 -18.86
CA TYR A 397 0.62 5.41 -17.84
C TYR A 397 -0.23 4.71 -16.78
N TYR A 398 0.26 3.58 -16.30
CA TYR A 398 -0.45 2.80 -15.30
C TYR A 398 0.50 2.16 -14.28
N GLU A 399 -0.03 1.98 -13.06
CA GLU A 399 0.57 1.13 -12.02
C GLU A 399 -0.14 -0.24 -11.99
N HIS A 400 0.44 -1.18 -11.25
CA HIS A 400 0.00 -2.58 -11.16
C HIS A 400 -1.49 -2.82 -10.82
N PHE A 401 -2.17 -1.83 -10.24
CA PHE A 401 -3.56 -1.93 -9.79
C PHE A 401 -4.57 -1.17 -10.66
N TYR A 402 -4.11 -0.33 -11.60
CA TYR A 402 -4.99 0.59 -12.34
C TYR A 402 -6.04 -0.15 -13.17
N SER A 403 -5.72 -1.33 -13.71
CA SER A 403 -6.64 -2.19 -14.47
C SER A 403 -7.82 -2.70 -13.65
N LYS A 404 -7.75 -2.62 -12.32
CA LYS A 404 -8.83 -3.01 -11.40
C LYS A 404 -9.70 -1.84 -10.96
N LEU A 405 -9.32 -0.60 -11.28
CA LEU A 405 -10.12 0.59 -10.99
C LEU A 405 -11.20 0.79 -12.05
N GLU A 406 -12.39 1.17 -11.61
CA GLU A 406 -13.50 1.47 -12.50
C GLU A 406 -13.86 2.97 -12.45
N LYS A 407 -14.02 3.56 -13.64
CA LYS A 407 -14.42 4.96 -13.79
C LYS A 407 -15.80 5.17 -13.14
N TRP A 408 -15.97 6.24 -12.37
CA TRP A 408 -17.17 6.59 -11.61
C TRP A 408 -17.55 5.65 -10.46
N LYS A 409 -16.73 4.65 -10.16
CA LYS A 409 -16.91 3.77 -9.00
C LYS A 409 -15.94 4.11 -7.89
N GLU A 410 -14.62 4.08 -8.15
CA GLU A 410 -13.59 4.46 -7.17
C GLU A 410 -13.02 5.87 -7.41
N PHE A 411 -13.25 6.47 -8.58
CA PHE A 411 -12.75 7.81 -8.90
C PHE A 411 -13.58 8.50 -9.98
N VAL A 412 -13.47 9.83 -10.06
CA VAL A 412 -14.04 10.65 -11.12
C VAL A 412 -13.00 10.78 -12.26
N PRO A 413 -13.27 10.28 -13.48
CA PRO A 413 -12.35 10.44 -14.60
C PRO A 413 -12.34 11.88 -15.13
N ILE A 414 -11.16 12.38 -15.47
CA ILE A 414 -10.94 13.68 -16.10
C ILE A 414 -10.18 13.48 -17.39
N LYS A 415 -10.48 14.26 -18.44
CA LYS A 415 -9.76 14.18 -19.71
C LYS A 415 -8.27 14.44 -19.54
N LYS A 416 -7.48 13.88 -20.47
CA LYS A 416 -6.02 14.04 -20.50
C LYS A 416 -5.59 15.51 -20.49
N ASP A 417 -6.29 16.38 -21.22
CA ASP A 417 -6.00 17.82 -21.32
C ASP A 417 -6.67 18.68 -20.23
N LEU A 418 -7.34 18.04 -19.26
CA LEU A 418 -8.07 18.68 -18.16
C LEU A 418 -9.23 19.58 -18.62
N SER A 419 -9.66 19.51 -19.88
CA SER A 419 -10.66 20.44 -20.44
C SER A 419 -12.02 20.39 -19.73
N ASP A 420 -12.34 19.26 -19.11
CA ASP A 420 -13.59 18.98 -18.41
C ASP A 420 -13.48 19.06 -16.87
N LEU A 421 -12.32 19.48 -16.34
CA LEU A 421 -12.06 19.52 -14.90
C LEU A 421 -13.03 20.46 -14.17
N VAL A 422 -13.19 21.69 -14.65
CA VAL A 422 -14.03 22.73 -14.01
C VAL A 422 -15.49 22.26 -13.95
N GLY A 423 -16.05 21.85 -15.09
CA GLY A 423 -17.43 21.36 -15.15
C GLY A 423 -17.65 20.09 -14.32
N SER A 424 -16.64 19.21 -14.24
CA SER A 424 -16.71 18.01 -13.38
C SER A 424 -16.77 18.36 -11.89
N ILE A 425 -16.01 19.37 -11.45
CA ILE A 425 -16.04 19.84 -10.05
C ILE A 425 -17.38 20.51 -9.74
N GLU A 426 -17.88 21.37 -10.62
CA GLU A 426 -19.19 22.01 -10.45
C GLU A 426 -20.30 20.98 -10.33
N LYS A 427 -20.30 19.96 -11.20
CA LYS A 427 -21.23 18.83 -11.12
C LYS A 427 -21.07 18.07 -9.80
N ALA A 428 -19.84 17.77 -9.38
CA ALA A 428 -19.61 17.02 -8.14
C ALA A 428 -20.17 17.74 -6.90
N LYS A 429 -20.19 19.08 -6.89
CA LYS A 429 -20.81 19.87 -5.82
C LYS A 429 -22.34 19.71 -5.75
N THR A 430 -22.99 19.26 -6.82
CA THR A 430 -24.46 19.04 -6.86
C THR A 430 -24.87 17.61 -6.56
N ILE A 431 -23.92 16.66 -6.40
CA ILE A 431 -24.18 15.23 -6.18
C ILE A 431 -23.33 14.69 -5.01
N ASP A 432 -23.39 15.36 -3.87
CA ASP A 432 -22.52 15.12 -2.71
C ASP A 432 -22.61 13.66 -2.18
N ASP A 433 -23.80 13.06 -2.15
CA ASP A 433 -23.99 11.67 -1.75
C ASP A 433 -23.31 10.68 -2.71
N THR A 434 -23.38 10.94 -4.02
CA THR A 434 -22.66 10.14 -5.02
C THR A 434 -21.16 10.26 -4.83
N MET A 435 -20.66 11.47 -4.52
CA MET A 435 -19.25 11.70 -4.23
C MET A 435 -18.79 10.93 -2.98
N LEU A 436 -19.61 10.91 -1.92
CA LEU A 436 -19.38 10.09 -0.73
C LEU A 436 -19.28 8.61 -1.08
N THR A 437 -20.20 8.07 -1.88
CA THR A 437 -20.15 6.67 -2.33
C THR A 437 -18.87 6.37 -3.10
N ILE A 438 -18.43 7.25 -4.01
CA ILE A 438 -17.20 7.05 -4.79
C ILE A 438 -15.97 7.00 -3.85
N ARG A 439 -15.90 7.90 -2.87
CA ARG A 439 -14.84 7.90 -1.85
C ARG A 439 -14.82 6.57 -1.08
N ASP A 440 -15.98 6.08 -0.64
CA ASP A 440 -16.06 4.88 0.18
C ASP A 440 -15.71 3.61 -0.61
N ASN A 441 -16.11 3.55 -1.87
CA ASN A 441 -15.65 2.53 -2.81
C ASN A 441 -14.13 2.56 -2.98
N ALA A 442 -13.52 3.75 -3.11
CA ALA A 442 -12.07 3.90 -3.22
C ALA A 442 -11.32 3.36 -2.00
N LYS A 443 -11.84 3.62 -0.79
CA LYS A 443 -11.30 3.06 0.46
C LYS A 443 -11.41 1.55 0.50
N SER A 444 -12.58 1.00 0.15
CA SER A 444 -12.78 -0.45 0.06
C SER A 444 -11.87 -1.11 -0.97
N PHE A 445 -11.61 -0.44 -2.10
CA PHE A 445 -10.65 -0.88 -3.09
C PHE A 445 -9.24 -0.96 -2.50
N VAL A 446 -8.80 0.08 -1.80
CA VAL A 446 -7.49 0.11 -1.12
C VAL A 446 -7.35 -1.00 -0.11
N GLU A 447 -8.37 -1.22 0.73
CA GLU A 447 -8.36 -2.29 1.73
C GLU A 447 -8.16 -3.67 1.11
N LYS A 448 -8.78 -3.90 -0.05
CA LYS A 448 -8.72 -5.17 -0.76
C LYS A 448 -7.41 -5.35 -1.54
N HIS A 449 -6.92 -4.30 -2.18
CA HIS A 449 -5.90 -4.43 -3.22
C HIS A 449 -4.53 -3.80 -2.89
N LEU A 450 -4.46 -2.89 -1.90
CA LEU A 450 -3.28 -2.03 -1.73
C LEU A 450 -2.72 -2.00 -0.30
N LEU A 451 -3.23 -2.83 0.61
CA LEU A 451 -2.65 -2.99 1.94
C LEU A 451 -1.38 -3.86 1.92
N PRO A 452 -0.54 -3.83 2.97
CA PRO A 452 0.72 -4.58 3.04
C PRO A 452 0.63 -6.05 2.58
N LYS A 453 -0.39 -6.79 3.03
CA LYS A 453 -0.63 -8.17 2.58
C LYS A 453 -0.79 -8.25 1.06
N SER A 454 -1.64 -7.40 0.48
CA SER A 454 -1.94 -7.41 -0.96
C SER A 454 -0.72 -7.06 -1.81
N ILE A 455 0.13 -6.13 -1.36
CA ILE A 455 1.40 -5.79 -2.04
C ILE A 455 2.36 -6.98 -2.06
N LEU A 456 2.53 -7.67 -0.93
CA LEU A 456 3.38 -8.86 -0.88
C LEU A 456 2.79 -10.03 -1.67
N CYS A 457 1.46 -10.21 -1.64
CA CYS A 457 0.77 -11.21 -2.44
C CYS A 457 0.97 -10.97 -3.95
N TYR A 458 0.93 -9.71 -4.41
CA TYR A 458 1.17 -9.41 -5.82
C TYR A 458 2.58 -9.84 -6.25
N TYR A 459 3.61 -9.52 -5.46
CA TYR A 459 4.96 -9.97 -5.76
C TYR A 459 5.13 -11.48 -5.68
N GLY A 460 4.55 -12.13 -4.67
CA GLY A 460 4.62 -13.58 -4.54
C GLY A 460 4.00 -14.29 -5.74
N LEU A 461 2.81 -13.85 -6.16
CA LEU A 461 2.14 -14.36 -7.35
C LEU A 461 2.93 -14.05 -8.63
N LEU A 462 3.43 -12.82 -8.78
CA LEU A 462 4.21 -12.42 -9.96
C LEU A 462 5.46 -13.28 -10.12
N PHE A 463 6.22 -13.48 -9.04
CA PHE A 463 7.44 -14.30 -9.08
C PHE A 463 7.15 -15.78 -9.28
N LYS A 464 6.10 -16.30 -8.66
CA LYS A 464 5.63 -17.68 -8.87
C LYS A 464 5.29 -17.93 -10.35
N GLU A 465 4.50 -17.06 -10.97
CA GLU A 465 4.09 -17.25 -12.38
C GLU A 465 5.21 -16.94 -13.36
N TYR A 466 6.02 -15.91 -13.09
CA TYR A 466 7.16 -15.56 -13.92
C TYR A 466 8.23 -16.66 -13.94
N ALA A 467 8.54 -17.28 -12.78
CA ALA A 467 9.54 -18.35 -12.70
C ALA A 467 9.20 -19.54 -13.62
N LYS A 468 7.92 -19.90 -13.74
CA LYS A 468 7.44 -20.96 -14.65
C LYS A 468 7.73 -20.67 -16.13
N SER A 469 7.91 -19.40 -16.48
CA SER A 469 8.15 -18.98 -17.85
C SER A 469 9.62 -19.07 -18.26
N ILE A 470 10.54 -19.27 -17.31
CA ILE A 470 11.97 -19.35 -17.59
C ILE A 470 12.35 -20.79 -17.97
N VAL A 471 12.94 -20.96 -19.15
CA VAL A 471 13.31 -22.28 -19.70
C VAL A 471 14.82 -22.55 -19.68
N SER A 472 15.63 -21.51 -19.47
CA SER A 472 17.08 -21.65 -19.30
C SER A 472 17.43 -22.03 -17.85
N SER A 473 18.56 -22.71 -17.65
CA SER A 473 19.08 -22.94 -16.31
C SER A 473 19.42 -21.61 -15.61
N ILE A 474 19.02 -21.51 -14.34
CA ILE A 474 19.36 -20.36 -13.49
C ILE A 474 20.75 -20.58 -12.89
N GLN A 475 21.64 -19.62 -13.13
CA GLN A 475 23.02 -19.66 -12.69
C GLN A 475 23.45 -18.28 -12.19
N VAL A 476 24.19 -18.26 -11.08
CA VAL A 476 24.87 -17.04 -10.61
C VAL A 476 26.06 -16.79 -11.52
N LEU A 477 26.08 -15.63 -12.18
CA LEU A 477 27.15 -15.28 -13.11
C LEU A 477 28.41 -14.79 -12.37
N PRO A 478 29.59 -14.89 -12.99
CA PRO A 478 30.80 -14.28 -12.44
C PRO A 478 30.58 -12.78 -12.16
N ASN A 479 31.08 -12.31 -11.02
CA ASN A 479 31.03 -10.91 -10.58
C ASN A 479 29.64 -10.38 -10.20
N MET A 480 28.61 -11.22 -10.04
CA MET A 480 27.38 -10.78 -9.40
C MET A 480 27.64 -10.48 -7.91
N GLU A 481 27.16 -9.32 -7.46
CA GLU A 481 27.18 -8.91 -6.06
C GLU A 481 26.13 -9.72 -5.30
N LYS A 482 26.54 -10.42 -4.25
CA LYS A 482 25.58 -11.04 -3.31
C LYS A 482 24.89 -9.94 -2.50
N VAL A 483 23.58 -10.02 -2.41
CA VAL A 483 22.75 -9.12 -1.60
C VAL A 483 22.50 -9.80 -0.26
N ASP A 484 23.21 -9.36 0.77
CA ASP A 484 23.13 -9.98 2.09
C ASP A 484 21.91 -9.50 2.89
N GLN A 485 21.36 -10.40 3.72
CA GLN A 485 20.36 -10.04 4.71
C GLN A 485 20.97 -9.08 5.75
N PRO A 486 20.19 -8.14 6.31
CA PRO A 486 20.66 -7.30 7.41
C PRO A 486 21.15 -8.14 8.59
N THR A 487 22.15 -7.66 9.32
CA THR A 487 22.71 -8.39 10.49
C THR A 487 21.68 -8.66 11.58
N THR A 488 20.66 -7.81 11.71
CA THR A 488 19.52 -8.02 12.63
C THR A 488 18.64 -9.22 12.26
N SER A 489 18.83 -9.81 11.08
CA SER A 489 18.02 -10.91 10.57
C SER A 489 18.56 -12.30 10.93
N THR A 490 19.82 -12.40 11.41
CA THR A 490 20.49 -13.67 11.70
C THR A 490 20.32 -14.13 13.15
N SER A 491 19.83 -13.28 14.05
CA SER A 491 19.68 -13.56 15.48
C SER A 491 18.36 -14.27 15.83
N CYS A 492 17.75 -14.98 14.89
CA CYS A 492 16.41 -15.52 15.06
C CYS A 492 16.39 -17.03 15.23
N GLU A 493 15.65 -17.49 16.22
CA GLU A 493 15.41 -18.91 16.46
C GLU A 493 14.29 -19.40 15.53
N CYS A 494 14.67 -19.96 14.38
CA CYS A 494 13.73 -20.55 13.42
C CYS A 494 13.16 -21.87 13.97
N ASP A 495 11.89 -22.12 13.72
CA ASP A 495 11.34 -23.46 13.89
C ASP A 495 11.94 -24.38 12.83
N LEU A 496 12.45 -25.53 13.25
CA LEU A 496 12.96 -26.54 12.33
C LEU A 496 11.75 -27.16 11.62
N LYS A 497 11.72 -27.15 10.29
CA LYS A 497 10.85 -28.08 9.56
C LYS A 497 11.25 -29.49 9.98
N HIS A 498 10.32 -30.28 10.51
CA HIS A 498 10.45 -31.73 10.47
C HIS A 498 10.54 -32.12 8.99
N GLN A 499 11.76 -32.27 8.48
CA GLN A 499 11.99 -32.96 7.22
C GLN A 499 11.58 -34.41 7.47
N ASN A 500 10.36 -34.77 7.08
CA ASN A 500 10.07 -36.16 6.76
C ASN A 500 10.92 -36.48 5.53
N SER A 501 12.15 -36.95 5.77
CA SER A 501 12.94 -37.67 4.80
C SER A 501 12.16 -38.93 4.43
N HIS A 502 11.38 -38.84 3.35
CA HIS A 502 11.20 -40.03 2.53
C HIS A 502 12.54 -40.29 1.84
N ASP A 503 13.43 -40.94 2.59
CA ASP A 503 14.53 -41.71 2.01
C ASP A 503 13.86 -42.88 1.27
N GLU A 504 13.68 -42.72 -0.04
CA GLU A 504 13.47 -43.87 -0.92
C GLU A 504 14.82 -44.56 -1.09
N LEU A 505 14.95 -45.71 -0.43
CA LEU A 505 15.96 -46.75 -0.63
C LEU A 505 15.79 -47.45 -1.98
#